data_AF-A0AB73IRJ7-F1
#
_entry.id   AF-A0AB73IRJ7-F1
#
_cell.length_a   1.000
_cell.length_b   1.000
_cell.length_c   1.000
_cell.angle_alpha   90.00
_cell.angle_beta   90.00
_cell.angle_gamma   90.00
#
_symmetry.space_group_name_H-M   'P 1'
#
loop_
_entity.id
_entity.type
_entity.pdbx_description
1 polymer ?
#
loop_
_entity_poly.entity_id
_entity_poly.type
_entity_poly.pdbx_seq_one_letter_code
_entity_poly.pdbx_strand_id
1 'polypeptide(L)'
;MDVQFPAKPGIYTANTTVAFPALIDGEAVTFEVSTEALQDHFEATTAYGPDLVATFEANRAAIEAVAMAKLPQRLRSGRCLLTSSDF
;
A
#
# COMPACT_ATOMS: atom_id res chain seq x y z
N MET A 1 -9.62 -17.10 0.14
CA MET A 1 -8.95 -15.80 0.08
C MET A 1 -7.49 -16.04 -0.21
N ASP A 2 -7.23 -16.29 -1.49
CA ASP A 2 -5.88 -16.29 -2.03
C ASP A 2 -5.50 -14.84 -2.30
N VAL A 3 -4.49 -14.34 -1.59
CA VAL A 3 -4.00 -12.97 -1.78
C VAL A 3 -2.58 -13.05 -2.32
N GLN A 4 -2.39 -12.50 -3.51
CA GLN A 4 -1.12 -12.49 -4.20
C GLN A 4 -0.72 -11.05 -4.46
N PHE A 5 0.48 -10.68 -4.05
CA PHE A 5 1.05 -9.39 -4.40
C PHE A 5 2.07 -9.60 -5.52
N PRO A 6 1.73 -9.27 -6.78
CA PRO A 6 2.69 -9.37 -7.87
C PRO A 6 3.87 -8.44 -7.59
N ALA A 7 5.09 -8.86 -7.89
CA ALA A 7 6.34 -8.09 -7.73
C ALA A 7 6.44 -6.89 -8.72
N LYS A 8 5.38 -6.10 -8.80
CA LYS A 8 5.30 -4.84 -9.52
C LYS A 8 5.72 -3.71 -8.57
N PRO A 9 6.47 -2.72 -9.06
CA PRO A 9 6.88 -1.60 -8.24
C PRO A 9 5.68 -0.75 -7.82
N GLY A 10 5.77 -0.16 -6.64
CA GLY A 10 4.86 0.89 -6.18
C GLY A 10 4.94 2.11 -7.09
N ILE A 11 3.81 2.78 -7.29
CA ILE A 11 3.69 3.97 -8.13
C ILE A 11 3.19 5.11 -7.26
N TYR A 12 3.98 6.18 -7.17
CA TYR A 12 3.53 7.41 -6.53
C TYR A 12 2.40 8.06 -7.34
N THR A 13 1.28 8.37 -6.68
CA THR A 13 0.08 8.91 -7.32
C THR A 13 -0.11 10.40 -7.03
N ALA A 14 -1.00 11.05 -7.78
CA ALA A 14 -1.38 12.45 -7.53
C ALA A 14 -2.10 12.65 -6.18
N ASN A 15 -2.56 11.58 -5.52
CA ASN A 15 -3.20 11.63 -4.20
C ASN A 15 -2.19 11.64 -3.06
N THR A 16 -0.89 11.83 -3.32
CA THR A 16 0.18 11.71 -2.32
C THR A 16 0.18 10.33 -1.65
N THR A 17 -0.05 9.29 -2.45
CA THR A 17 -0.06 7.89 -2.00
C THR A 17 0.87 7.05 -2.88
N VAL A 18 1.33 5.93 -2.36
CA VAL A 18 2.03 4.89 -3.15
C VAL A 18 1.03 3.78 -3.46
N ALA A 19 0.68 3.65 -4.73
CA ALA A 19 -0.23 2.62 -5.22
C ALA A 19 0.53 1.35 -5.61
N PHE A 20 0.01 0.20 -5.22
CA PHE A 20 0.54 -1.10 -5.61
C PHE A 20 -0.59 -2.09 -5.90
N PRO A 21 -0.43 -2.95 -6.91
CA PRO A 21 -1.45 -3.92 -7.27
C PRO A 21 -1.42 -5.14 -6.34
N ALA A 22 -2.60 -5.67 -6.04
CA ALA A 22 -2.82 -6.95 -5.39
C ALA A 22 -3.83 -7.77 -6.20
N LEU A 23 -3.73 -9.08 -6.12
CA LEU A 23 -4.67 -10.05 -6.70
C LEU A 23 -5.34 -10.79 -5.55
N ILE A 24 -6.66 -10.73 -5.49
CA ILE A 24 -7.46 -11.31 -4.41
C ILE A 24 -8.49 -12.21 -5.03
N ASP A 25 -8.35 -13.51 -4.79
CA ASP A 25 -9.19 -14.55 -5.40
C ASP A 25 -9.32 -14.36 -6.94
N GLY A 26 -8.26 -13.87 -7.58
CA GLY A 26 -8.18 -13.61 -9.03
C GLY A 26 -8.62 -12.20 -9.46
N GLU A 27 -9.16 -11.38 -8.57
CA GLU A 27 -9.56 -10.00 -8.86
C GLU A 27 -8.40 -9.02 -8.60
N ALA A 28 -8.11 -8.16 -9.57
CA ALA A 28 -7.08 -7.14 -9.43
C ALA A 28 -7.62 -5.96 -8.61
N VAL A 29 -7.03 -5.74 -7.44
CA VAL A 29 -7.37 -4.64 -6.53
C VAL A 29 -6.15 -3.75 -6.39
N THR A 30 -6.37 -2.43 -6.43
CA THR A 30 -5.31 -1.46 -6.19
C THR A 30 -5.30 -1.08 -4.71
N PHE A 31 -4.18 -1.32 -4.05
CA PHE A 31 -3.92 -0.78 -2.73
C PHE A 31 -3.15 0.52 -2.84
N GLU A 32 -3.40 1.43 -1.92
CA GLU A 32 -2.68 2.69 -1.80
C GLU A 32 -2.23 2.87 -0.36
N VAL A 33 -0.99 3.31 -0.14
CA VAL A 33 -0.50 3.71 1.19
C VAL A 33 -0.36 5.22 1.22
N SER A 34 -0.90 5.86 2.25
CA SER A 34 -0.75 7.31 2.40
C SER A 34 0.67 7.70 2.75
N THR A 35 1.07 8.90 2.33
CA THR A 35 2.38 9.47 2.72
C THR A 35 2.52 9.50 4.23
N GLU A 36 1.47 9.85 4.98
CA GLU A 36 1.54 9.91 6.45
C GLU A 36 1.86 8.54 7.05
N ALA A 37 1.26 7.46 6.53
CA ALA A 37 1.56 6.10 7.01
C ALA A 37 3.03 5.73 6.81
N LEU A 38 3.59 6.09 5.64
CA LEU A 38 5.01 5.86 5.33
C LEU A 38 5.94 6.68 6.23
N GLN A 39 5.53 7.89 6.61
CA GLN A 39 6.32 8.76 7.49
C GLN A 39 6.26 8.32 8.96
N ASP A 40 5.05 8.03 9.46
CA ASP A 40 4.80 7.73 10.87
C ASP A 40 5.34 6.35 11.28
N HIS A 41 5.19 5.35 10.40
CA HIS A 41 5.49 3.94 10.74
C HIS A 41 6.72 3.37 10.02
N PHE A 42 7.14 3.97 8.90
CA PHE A 42 8.19 3.42 8.04
C PHE A 42 9.36 4.39 7.82
N GLU A 43 9.45 5.43 8.65
CA GLU A 43 10.56 6.38 8.70
C GLU A 43 10.83 7.11 7.36
N ALA A 44 9.81 7.26 6.50
CA ALA A 44 9.95 8.05 5.28
C ALA A 44 10.37 9.48 5.63
N THR A 45 11.59 9.85 5.25
CA THR A 45 12.17 11.13 5.69
C THR A 45 11.61 12.33 4.91
N THR A 46 11.07 12.10 3.71
CA THR A 46 10.54 13.15 2.85
C THR A 46 9.19 12.75 2.28
N ALA A 47 8.39 13.75 1.88
CA ALA A 47 7.17 13.55 1.08
C ALA A 47 7.45 13.52 -0.43
N TYR A 48 8.71 13.28 -0.82
CA TYR A 48 9.10 13.22 -2.23
C TYR A 48 8.72 11.86 -2.82
N GLY A 49 8.00 11.86 -3.94
CA GLY A 49 7.45 10.64 -4.54
C GLY A 49 8.45 9.48 -4.69
N PRO A 50 9.64 9.69 -5.26
CA PRO A 50 10.68 8.66 -5.33
C PRO A 50 11.14 8.11 -3.98
N ASP A 51 11.28 8.96 -2.96
CA ASP A 51 11.69 8.52 -1.61
C ASP A 51 10.58 7.71 -0.94
N LEU A 52 9.32 8.09 -1.16
CA LEU A 52 8.15 7.35 -0.68
C LEU A 52 8.06 5.98 -1.34
N VAL A 53 8.28 5.89 -2.65
CA VAL A 53 8.33 4.59 -3.35
C VAL A 53 9.48 3.75 -2.84
N ALA A 54 10.68 4.32 -2.64
CA ALA A 54 11.83 3.59 -2.09
C ALA A 54 11.54 3.07 -0.67
N THR A 55 10.90 3.89 0.17
CA THR A 55 10.51 3.50 1.54
C THR A 55 9.44 2.41 1.52
N PHE A 56 8.45 2.53 0.63
CA PHE A 56 7.45 1.49 0.40
C PHE A 56 8.11 0.17 -0.03
N GLU A 57 9.00 0.18 -1.01
CA GLU A 57 9.67 -1.03 -1.50
C GLU A 57 10.52 -1.69 -0.40
N ALA A 58 11.21 -0.89 0.42
CA ALA A 58 12.00 -1.39 1.55
C ALA A 58 11.13 -2.06 2.63
N ASN A 59 9.90 -1.58 2.83
CA ASN A 59 8.98 -2.05 3.86
C ASN A 59 7.79 -2.85 3.30
N ARG A 60 7.88 -3.25 2.04
CA ARG A 60 6.78 -3.82 1.26
C ARG A 60 6.13 -5.01 1.94
N ALA A 61 6.92 -5.92 2.49
CA ALA A 61 6.41 -7.12 3.16
C ALA A 61 5.52 -6.80 4.38
N ALA A 62 5.88 -5.77 5.16
CA ALA A 62 5.08 -5.34 6.30
C ALA A 62 3.76 -4.68 5.85
N ILE A 63 3.83 -3.86 4.81
CA ILE A 63 2.68 -3.19 4.21
C ILE A 63 1.70 -4.21 3.61
N GLU A 64 2.20 -5.19 2.87
CA GLU A 64 1.40 -6.27 2.29
C GLU A 64 0.69 -7.11 3.37
N ALA A 65 1.36 -7.36 4.52
CA ALA A 65 0.75 -8.07 5.64
C ALA A 65 -0.43 -7.27 6.25
N VAL A 66 -0.27 -5.96 6.44
CA VAL A 66 -1.36 -5.08 6.92
C VAL A 66 -2.48 -4.97 5.88
N ALA A 67 -2.12 -4.84 4.60
CA ALA A 67 -3.07 -4.85 3.48
C ALA A 67 -3.96 -6.10 3.53
N MET A 68 -3.35 -7.27 3.69
CA MET A 68 -4.05 -8.54 3.79
C MET A 68 -4.96 -8.63 5.03
N ALA A 69 -4.51 -8.11 6.18
CA ALA A 69 -5.31 -8.10 7.41
C ALA A 69 -6.53 -7.17 7.34
N LYS A 70 -6.42 -6.04 6.63
CA LYS A 70 -7.48 -5.02 6.50
C LYS A 70 -8.44 -5.29 5.35
N LEU A 71 -8.03 -6.12 4.40
CA LEU A 71 -8.77 -6.45 3.20
C LEU A 71 -10.24 -6.91 3.42
N PRO A 72 -10.56 -7.79 4.40
CA PRO A 72 -11.94 -8.25 4.61
C PRO A 72 -12.93 -7.13 4.96
N GLN A 73 -12.42 -5.99 5.45
CA GLN A 73 -13.25 -4.88 5.94
C GLN A 73 -13.45 -3.77 4.88
N ARG A 74 -12.58 -3.68 3.87
CA ARG A 74 -12.50 -2.50 2.97
C ARG A 74 -12.78 -2.78 1.48
N LEU A 75 -13.16 -4.00 1.10
CA LEU A 75 -13.43 -4.43 -0.29
C LEU A 75 -14.66 -3.83 -1.01
N ARG A 76 -15.26 -2.73 -0.54
CA ARG A 76 -16.51 -2.23 -1.14
C ARG A 76 -16.36 -1.53 -2.51
N SER A 77 -15.15 -1.20 -2.95
CA SER A 77 -14.97 -0.28 -4.10
C SER A 77 -13.75 -0.56 -5.00
N GLY A 78 -13.11 -1.73 -4.91
CA GLY A 78 -11.93 -2.08 -5.74
C GLY A 78 -10.65 -1.27 -5.46
N ARG A 79 -10.68 -0.39 -4.47
CA ARG A 79 -9.52 0.37 -3.97
C ARG A 79 -9.48 0.30 -2.45
N CYS A 80 -8.29 0.05 -1.91
CA CYS A 80 -8.07 0.01 -0.47
C CYS A 80 -6.95 0.97 -0.08
N LEU A 81 -7.31 2.07 0.57
CA LEU A 81 -6.36 3.02 1.14
C LEU A 81 -5.94 2.55 2.54
N LEU A 82 -4.63 2.43 2.76
CA LEU A 82 -3.98 2.22 4.05
C LEU A 82 -3.47 3.57 4.55
N THR A 83 -3.91 3.92 5.75
CA THR A 83 -3.55 5.17 6.43
C THR A 83 -2.69 4.87 7.65
N SER A 84 -2.09 5.89 8.26
CA SER A 84 -1.29 5.73 9.49
C SER A 84 -2.03 4.92 10.57
N SER A 85 -3.34 5.14 10.74
CA SER A 85 -4.18 4.38 11.69
C SER A 85 -4.40 2.89 11.36
N ASP A 86 -3.96 2.43 10.20
CA ASP A 86 -4.05 1.02 9.83
C ASP A 86 -2.81 0.21 10.26
N PHE A 87 -1.72 0.89 10.64
CA PHE A 87 -0.46 0.33 11.14
C PHE A 87 -0.34 0.47 12.66
#